data_AF-A0A433QQD4-F1
#
_entry.id   AF-A0A433QQD4-F1
#
_cell.length_a   1.000
_cell.length_b   1.000
_cell.length_c   1.000
_cell.angle_alpha   90.00
_cell.angle_beta   90.00
_cell.angle_gamma   90.00
#
_symmetry.space_group_name_H-M   'P 1'
#
loop_
_entity.id
_entity.type
_entity.pdbx_description
1 polymer ?
#
loop_
_entity_poly.entity_id
_entity_poly.type
_entity_poly.pdbx_seq_one_letter_code
_entity_poly.pdbx_strand_id
1 'polypeptide(L)'
;MSSPIPGVTILGPLKGAQNEILSKETLHFLATLQRAFNPTRKALLQRRVLRQQELDRGQLPDFLPETAFIRNDDVWKAAKPAPGLQDRRVEFTGPVDRKMVINALNCGAATYMADFEGTRLGLSPKQSDGNFYISKKKAGKFGEFI
;
A
#
# COMPACT_ATOMS: atom_id res chain seq x y z
N MET A 1 -0.60 -1.72 25.13
CA MET A 1 -0.34 -0.47 25.88
C MET A 1 -1.20 0.64 25.26
N SER A 2 -1.76 1.54 26.06
CA SER A 2 -2.48 2.71 25.52
C SER A 2 -1.48 3.60 24.76
N SER A 3 -1.80 3.95 23.50
CA SER A 3 -0.97 4.88 22.73
C SER A 3 -1.04 6.27 23.37
N PRO A 4 0.01 7.11 23.25
CA PRO A 4 -0.09 8.53 23.61
C PRO A 4 -1.09 9.31 22.73
N ILE A 5 -1.60 8.70 21.66
CA ILE A 5 -2.58 9.29 20.75
C ILE A 5 -3.99 8.88 21.19
N PRO A 6 -4.91 9.84 21.45
CA PRO A 6 -6.27 9.55 21.87
C PRO A 6 -7.01 8.58 20.93
N GLY A 7 -7.68 7.58 21.50
CA GLY A 7 -8.44 6.59 20.72
C GLY A 7 -7.59 5.62 19.91
N VAL A 8 -6.27 5.56 20.13
CA VAL A 8 -5.37 4.58 19.52
C VAL A 8 -4.93 3.57 20.57
N THR A 9 -5.06 2.28 20.25
CA THR A 9 -4.59 1.18 21.11
C THR A 9 -3.68 0.27 20.32
N ILE A 10 -2.50 -0.03 20.87
CA ILE A 10 -1.57 -1.00 20.29
C ILE A 10 -1.77 -2.33 21.03
N LEU A 11 -2.28 -3.32 20.30
CA LEU A 11 -2.65 -4.63 20.83
C LEU A 11 -1.48 -5.62 20.87
N GLY A 12 -0.50 -5.48 19.97
CA GLY A 12 0.70 -6.32 19.91
C GLY A 12 1.87 -5.77 20.73
N PRO A 13 2.86 -6.62 21.09
CA PRO A 13 4.09 -6.15 21.70
C PRO A 13 4.91 -5.33 20.68
N LEU A 14 5.52 -4.23 21.13
CA LEU A 14 6.48 -3.46 20.35
C LEU A 14 7.90 -3.87 20.75
N LYS A 15 8.68 -4.41 19.81
CA LYS A 15 10.08 -4.83 20.02
C LYS A 15 10.96 -4.35 18.86
N GLY A 16 12.21 -4.01 19.15
CA GLY A 16 13.22 -3.67 18.13
C GLY A 16 12.72 -2.64 17.10
N ALA A 17 12.76 -3.01 15.82
CA ALA A 17 12.37 -2.17 14.68
C ALA A 17 10.93 -1.63 14.74
N GLN A 18 10.03 -2.27 15.48
CA GLN A 18 8.63 -1.84 15.61
C GLN A 18 8.50 -0.52 16.34
N ASN A 19 9.39 -0.24 17.31
CA ASN A 19 9.42 1.04 18.02
C ASN A 19 9.88 2.20 17.12
N GLU A 20 10.80 1.94 16.18
CA GLU A 20 11.25 2.95 15.21
C GLU A 20 10.13 3.30 14.23
N ILE A 21 9.39 2.28 13.76
CA ILE A 21 8.32 2.48 12.77
C ILE A 21 7.08 3.11 13.42
N LEU A 22 6.65 2.60 14.57
CA LEU A 22 5.46 3.06 15.29
C LEU A 22 5.83 4.17 16.28
N SER A 23 6.60 5.15 15.81
CA SER A 23 6.89 6.37 16.57
C SER A 23 5.62 7.16 16.88
N LYS A 24 5.70 8.09 17.82
CA LYS A 24 4.56 8.96 18.19
C LYS A 24 4.02 9.72 16.98
N GLU A 25 4.90 10.23 16.13
CA GLU A 25 4.57 10.99 14.92
C GLU A 25 3.88 10.09 13.89
N THR A 26 4.40 8.88 13.65
CA THR A 26 3.76 7.91 12.76
C THR A 26 2.37 7.52 13.27
N LEU A 27 2.23 7.26 14.58
CA LEU A 27 0.94 6.92 15.17
C LEU A 27 -0.07 8.07 15.05
N HIS A 28 0.38 9.31 15.24
CA HIS A 28 -0.46 10.49 15.02
C HIS A 28 -0.91 10.59 13.56
N PHE A 29 0.02 10.41 12.61
CA PHE A 29 -0.29 10.43 11.18
C PHE A 29 -1.29 9.34 10.79
N LEU A 30 -1.07 8.10 11.23
CA LEU A 30 -1.99 6.98 10.99
C LEU A 30 -3.38 7.25 11.59
N ALA A 31 -3.46 7.82 12.79
CA ALA A 31 -4.72 8.19 13.40
C ALA A 31 -5.47 9.25 12.57
N THR A 32 -4.76 10.25 12.04
CA THR A 32 -5.34 11.27 11.15
C THR A 32 -5.90 10.64 9.87
N LEU A 33 -5.13 9.77 9.20
CA LEU A 33 -5.61 9.06 8.01
C LEU A 33 -6.84 8.21 8.30
N GLN A 34 -6.81 7.44 9.39
CA GLN A 34 -7.92 6.59 9.80
C GLN A 34 -9.19 7.43 10.04
N ARG A 35 -9.08 8.55 10.73
CA ARG A 35 -10.23 9.43 11.02
C ARG A 35 -10.78 10.08 9.75
N ALA A 36 -9.90 10.55 8.87
CA ALA A 36 -10.30 11.24 7.65
C ALA A 36 -10.95 10.31 6.61
N PHE A 37 -10.41 9.10 6.41
CA PHE A 37 -10.76 8.28 5.25
C PHE A 37 -11.58 7.01 5.56
N ASN A 38 -11.56 6.51 6.81
CA ASN A 38 -12.28 5.28 7.14
C ASN A 38 -13.81 5.36 6.96
N PRO A 39 -14.50 6.49 7.22
CA PRO A 39 -15.94 6.61 6.92
C PRO A 39 -16.24 6.35 5.44
N THR A 40 -15.53 7.01 4.53
CA THR A 40 -15.67 6.81 3.08
C THR A 40 -15.31 5.39 2.68
N ARG A 41 -14.24 4.81 3.22
CA ARG A 41 -13.86 3.40 2.99
C ARG A 41 -15.02 2.46 3.32
N LYS A 42 -15.67 2.63 4.47
CA LYS A 42 -16.82 1.81 4.90
C LYS A 42 -18.01 1.98 3.96
N ALA A 43 -18.34 3.22 3.58
CA ALA A 43 -19.43 3.50 2.64
C ALA A 43 -19.19 2.84 1.27
N LEU A 44 -17.95 2.88 0.76
CA LEU A 44 -17.58 2.24 -0.51
C LEU A 44 -17.67 0.71 -0.42
N LEU A 45 -17.28 0.10 0.69
CA LEU A 45 -17.45 -1.34 0.90
C LEU A 45 -18.92 -1.75 0.91
N GLN A 46 -19.80 -0.95 1.54
CA GLN A 46 -21.25 -1.19 1.49
C GLN A 46 -21.79 -1.02 0.06
N ARG A 47 -21.35 0.01 -0.68
CA ARG A 47 -21.73 0.19 -2.09
C ARG A 47 -21.33 -1.00 -2.96
N ARG A 48 -20.20 -1.66 -2.68
CA ARG A 48 -19.81 -2.90 -3.40
C ARG A 48 -20.81 -4.03 -3.16
N VAL A 49 -21.30 -4.20 -1.93
CA VAL A 49 -22.35 -5.20 -1.62
C VAL A 49 -23.63 -4.90 -2.38
N LEU A 50 -24.08 -3.63 -2.39
CA LEU A 50 -25.27 -3.22 -3.14
C LEU A 50 -25.10 -3.45 -4.65
N ARG A 51 -23.94 -3.06 -5.20
CA ARG A 51 -23.65 -3.30 -6.62
C ARG A 51 -23.66 -4.78 -6.96
N GLN A 52 -23.11 -5.64 -6.09
CA GLN A 52 -23.16 -7.08 -6.31
C GLN A 52 -24.60 -7.60 -6.39
N GLN A 53 -25.51 -7.13 -5.53
CA GLN A 53 -26.92 -7.52 -5.58
C GLN A 53 -27.61 -7.10 -6.90
N GLU A 54 -27.22 -5.97 -7.49
CA GLU A 54 -27.71 -5.56 -8.81
C GLU A 54 -27.22 -6.51 -9.92
N LEU A 55 -25.93 -6.89 -9.86
CA LEU A 55 -25.34 -7.85 -10.80
C LEU A 55 -26.02 -9.22 -10.70
N ASP A 56 -26.25 -9.70 -9.48
CA ASP A 56 -26.91 -10.99 -9.20
C ASP A 56 -28.36 -11.03 -9.72
N ARG A 57 -29.01 -9.86 -9.85
CA ARG A 57 -30.34 -9.70 -10.45
C ARG A 57 -30.30 -9.60 -11.98
N GLY A 58 -29.14 -9.80 -12.60
CA GLY A 58 -28.96 -9.82 -14.05
C GLY A 58 -28.56 -8.48 -14.67
N GLN A 59 -28.28 -7.42 -13.88
CA GLN A 59 -27.74 -6.18 -14.42
C GLN A 59 -26.25 -6.37 -14.72
N LEU A 60 -25.89 -6.69 -15.96
CA LEU A 60 -24.48 -6.89 -16.33
C LEU A 60 -23.68 -5.57 -16.26
N PRO A 61 -22.36 -5.62 -16.01
CA PRO A 61 -21.50 -4.44 -16.10
C PRO A 61 -21.47 -3.89 -17.53
N ASP A 62 -21.59 -2.57 -17.66
CA ASP A 62 -21.42 -1.84 -18.92
C ASP A 62 -20.83 -0.45 -18.64
N PHE A 63 -20.44 0.26 -19.69
CA PHE A 63 -19.94 1.62 -19.60
C PHE A 63 -21.02 2.58 -19.10
N LEU A 64 -20.68 3.36 -18.07
CA LEU A 64 -21.54 4.39 -17.51
C LEU A 64 -21.76 5.54 -18.54
N PRO A 65 -23.01 5.82 -18.97
CA PRO A 65 -23.31 6.92 -19.90
C PRO A 65 -22.92 8.28 -19.32
N GLU A 66 -23.10 8.48 -18.02
CA GLU A 66 -22.82 9.75 -17.33
C GLU A 66 -21.34 10.14 -17.33
N THR A 67 -20.43 9.21 -17.61
CA THR A 67 -18.97 9.46 -17.72
C THR A 67 -18.45 9.36 -19.16
N ALA A 68 -19.34 9.28 -20.16
CA ALA A 68 -18.95 9.18 -21.56
C ALA A 68 -18.07 10.36 -22.02
N PHE A 69 -18.37 11.57 -21.54
CA PHE A 69 -17.60 12.78 -21.87
C PHE A 69 -16.13 12.69 -21.44
N ILE A 70 -15.81 11.97 -20.35
CA ILE A 70 -14.42 11.77 -19.89
C ILE A 70 -13.68 10.83 -20.84
N ARG A 71 -14.34 9.75 -21.30
CA ARG A 71 -13.73 8.76 -22.20
C ARG A 71 -13.52 9.29 -23.61
N ASN A 72 -14.34 10.27 -24.01
CA ASN A 72 -14.33 10.87 -25.33
C ASN A 72 -13.50 12.16 -25.41
N ASP A 73 -12.83 12.56 -24.31
CA ASP A 73 -11.92 13.70 -24.28
C ASP A 73 -10.53 13.25 -24.79
N ASP A 74 -10.16 13.70 -26.00
CA ASP A 74 -8.89 13.38 -26.67
C ASP A 74 -7.72 14.26 -26.21
N VAL A 75 -8.02 15.35 -25.50
CA VAL A 75 -7.04 16.30 -24.99
C VAL A 75 -6.56 15.90 -23.59
N TRP A 76 -7.43 15.28 -22.79
CA TRP A 76 -7.08 14.88 -21.43
C TRP A 76 -5.94 13.86 -21.40
N LYS A 77 -4.94 14.12 -20.55
CA LYS A 77 -3.82 13.21 -20.28
C LYS A 77 -3.51 13.15 -18.80
N ALA A 78 -3.11 11.98 -18.32
CA ALA A 78 -2.59 11.82 -16.97
C ALA A 78 -1.28 12.61 -16.76
N ALA A 79 -0.91 12.83 -15.51
CA ALA A 79 0.36 13.45 -15.16
C ALA A 79 1.55 12.65 -15.74
N LYS A 80 2.61 13.37 -16.13
CA LYS A 80 3.82 12.72 -16.66
C LYS A 80 4.45 11.80 -15.60
N PRO A 81 5.02 10.65 -15.99
CA PRO A 81 5.70 9.76 -15.04
C PRO A 81 6.83 10.47 -14.30
N ALA A 82 6.92 10.24 -12.98
CA ALA A 82 8.02 10.74 -12.16
C ALA A 82 9.36 10.07 -12.56
N PRO A 83 10.52 10.69 -12.30
CA PRO A 83 11.84 10.09 -12.55
C PRO A 83 11.96 8.66 -12.00
N GLY A 84 12.42 7.73 -12.83
CA GLY A 84 12.53 6.31 -12.50
C GLY A 84 11.27 5.48 -12.80
N LEU A 85 10.18 6.10 -13.28
CA LEU A 85 8.96 5.41 -13.71
C LEU A 85 8.73 5.46 -15.24
N GLN A 86 9.69 6.02 -16.00
CA GLN A 86 9.61 6.09 -17.46
C GLN A 86 9.87 4.72 -18.13
N ASP A 87 10.84 3.95 -17.63
CA ASP A 87 11.11 2.58 -18.06
C ASP A 87 10.57 1.61 -17.01
N ARG A 88 9.56 0.82 -17.41
CA ARG A 88 8.94 -0.25 -16.60
C ARG A 88 8.87 -1.57 -17.38
N ARG A 89 9.81 -1.81 -18.31
CA ARG A 89 9.77 -2.96 -19.22
C ARG A 89 9.74 -4.32 -18.52
N VAL A 90 10.37 -4.41 -17.34
CA VAL A 90 10.36 -5.62 -16.50
C VAL A 90 10.17 -5.20 -15.06
N GLU A 91 9.18 -5.78 -14.39
CA GLU A 91 8.87 -5.52 -12.99
C GLU A 91 9.01 -6.79 -12.17
N PHE A 92 9.77 -6.74 -11.08
CA PHE A 92 9.81 -7.82 -10.10
C PHE A 92 8.68 -7.63 -9.08
N THR A 93 7.96 -8.70 -8.73
CA THR A 93 6.98 -8.67 -7.64
C THR A 93 7.35 -9.70 -6.59
N GLY A 94 7.33 -9.32 -5.32
CA GLY A 94 7.64 -10.26 -4.25
C GLY A 94 7.49 -9.71 -2.84
N PRO A 95 7.54 -10.61 -1.84
CA PRO A 95 7.32 -10.27 -0.45
C PRO A 95 8.40 -9.34 0.10
N VAL A 96 8.06 -8.62 1.17
CA VAL A 96 8.98 -7.67 1.82
C VAL A 96 9.91 -8.26 2.88
N ASP A 97 10.25 -9.55 2.77
CA ASP A 97 11.30 -10.11 3.63
C ASP A 97 12.69 -9.66 3.17
N ARG A 98 13.64 -9.58 4.11
CA ARG A 98 14.98 -9.01 3.87
C ARG A 98 15.68 -9.62 2.65
N LYS A 99 15.66 -10.95 2.54
CA LYS A 99 16.37 -11.66 1.46
C LYS A 99 15.70 -11.36 0.11
N MET A 100 14.37 -11.38 0.06
CA MET A 100 13.64 -11.09 -1.17
C MET A 100 13.78 -9.63 -1.61
N VAL A 101 13.78 -8.67 -0.68
CA VAL A 101 14.04 -7.26 -1.00
C VAL A 101 15.44 -7.08 -1.58
N ILE A 102 16.46 -7.75 -1.03
CA ILE A 102 17.83 -7.71 -1.58
C ILE A 102 17.85 -8.27 -3.00
N ASN A 103 17.31 -9.48 -3.19
CA ASN A 103 17.32 -10.15 -4.48
C ASN A 103 16.55 -9.37 -5.55
N ALA A 104 15.36 -8.89 -5.22
CA ALA A 104 14.51 -8.13 -6.13
C ALA A 104 15.20 -6.85 -6.61
N LEU A 105 15.91 -6.16 -5.72
CA LEU A 105 16.59 -4.92 -6.08
C LEU A 105 17.94 -5.13 -6.80
N ASN A 106 18.44 -6.36 -6.86
CA ASN A 106 19.68 -6.72 -7.55
C ASN A 106 19.44 -7.53 -8.84
N CYS A 107 18.20 -7.88 -9.16
CA CYS A 107 17.89 -8.78 -10.28
C CYS A 107 17.90 -8.10 -11.67
N GLY A 108 18.17 -6.79 -11.73
CA GLY A 108 18.19 -6.03 -13.00
C GLY A 108 16.82 -5.67 -13.56
N ALA A 109 15.72 -5.96 -12.85
CA ALA A 109 14.40 -5.45 -13.20
C ALA A 109 14.36 -3.91 -13.08
N ALA A 110 13.54 -3.28 -13.93
CA ALA A 110 13.39 -1.82 -13.94
C ALA A 110 12.70 -1.32 -12.65
N THR A 111 11.75 -2.09 -12.13
CA THR A 111 11.01 -1.78 -10.90
C THR A 111 10.84 -3.02 -10.02
N TYR A 112 10.62 -2.80 -8.71
CA TYR A 112 10.26 -3.82 -7.74
C TYR A 112 8.99 -3.41 -6.99
N MET A 113 7.94 -4.21 -7.11
CA MET A 113 6.73 -4.10 -6.30
C MET A 113 6.90 -4.89 -5.00
N ALA A 114 7.18 -4.15 -3.93
CA ALA A 114 7.27 -4.65 -2.56
C ALA A 114 5.85 -4.95 -2.03
N ASP A 115 5.48 -6.23 -2.01
CA ASP A 115 4.09 -6.65 -1.82
C ASP A 115 3.71 -6.86 -0.34
N PHE A 116 2.64 -6.17 0.08
CA PHE A 116 1.98 -6.31 1.38
C PHE A 116 0.56 -6.90 1.28
N GLU A 117 0.04 -7.14 0.06
CA GLU A 117 -1.35 -7.48 -0.23
C GLU A 117 -1.56 -8.97 -0.55
N GLY A 118 -0.78 -9.57 -1.46
CA GLY A 118 -1.19 -10.83 -2.12
C GLY A 118 -0.34 -12.07 -1.83
N THR A 119 0.98 -11.95 -1.69
CA THR A 119 1.90 -13.10 -1.63
C THR A 119 2.14 -13.67 -0.22
N ARG A 120 1.35 -13.28 0.79
CA ARG A 120 1.56 -13.70 2.19
C ARG A 120 0.39 -14.51 2.76
N LEU A 121 0.62 -15.82 2.93
CA LEU A 121 -0.12 -16.67 3.86
C LEU A 121 0.25 -16.28 5.31
N GLY A 122 -0.68 -15.63 6.02
CA GLY A 122 -0.66 -15.57 7.49
C GLY A 122 0.02 -14.36 8.13
N LEU A 123 -0.73 -13.73 9.04
CA LEU A 123 -0.29 -12.70 9.98
C LEU A 123 0.90 -13.18 10.81
N SER A 124 2.13 -12.84 10.43
CA SER A 124 3.32 -13.01 11.28
C SER A 124 3.98 -11.65 11.57
N PRO A 125 4.84 -11.53 12.61
CA PRO A 125 5.50 -10.29 13.04
C PRO A 125 6.35 -9.55 11.97
N LYS A 126 6.47 -10.10 10.75
CA LYS A 126 7.36 -9.66 9.66
C LYS A 126 6.89 -8.43 8.87
N GLN A 127 5.77 -7.79 9.24
CA GLN A 127 5.27 -6.57 8.57
C GLN A 127 6.06 -5.32 8.97
N SER A 128 6.40 -5.18 10.25
CA SER A 128 7.30 -4.13 10.71
C SER A 128 8.67 -4.25 10.07
N ASP A 129 9.16 -5.47 9.90
CA ASP A 129 10.50 -5.69 9.39
C ASP A 129 10.61 -5.25 7.92
N GLY A 130 9.56 -5.46 7.12
CA GLY A 130 9.49 -4.96 5.74
C GLY A 130 9.57 -3.44 5.61
N ASN A 131 8.79 -2.71 6.42
CA ASN A 131 8.85 -1.23 6.46
C ASN A 131 10.24 -0.73 6.87
N PHE A 132 10.90 -1.44 7.78
CA PHE A 132 12.27 -1.13 8.23
C PHE A 132 13.29 -1.32 7.10
N TYR A 133 13.25 -2.45 6.38
CA TYR A 133 14.23 -2.70 5.31
C TYR A 133 14.06 -1.75 4.13
N ILE A 134 12.83 -1.40 3.77
CA ILE A 134 12.54 -0.42 2.71
C ILE A 134 13.05 0.97 3.13
N SER A 135 12.86 1.37 4.40
CA SER A 135 13.31 2.69 4.88
C SER A 135 14.84 2.80 4.92
N LYS A 136 15.56 1.77 5.38
CA LYS A 136 17.04 1.79 5.42
C LYS A 136 17.67 1.86 4.03
N LYS A 137 17.08 1.21 3.00
CA LYS A 137 17.60 1.33 1.61
C LYS A 137 17.39 2.72 1.04
N LYS A 138 16.22 3.31 1.24
CA LYS A 138 15.93 4.68 0.77
C LYS A 138 16.88 5.71 1.40
N ALA A 139 17.34 5.46 2.62
CA ALA A 139 18.33 6.29 3.32
C ALA A 139 19.80 6.04 2.90
N GLY A 140 20.08 5.15 1.95
CA GLY A 140 21.45 4.81 1.54
C GLY A 140 22.24 3.99 2.57
N LYS A 141 21.62 3.58 3.69
CA LYS A 141 22.26 2.85 4.80
C LYS A 141 22.18 1.33 4.66
N PHE A 142 21.99 0.85 3.43
CA PHE A 142 21.77 -0.57 3.20
C PHE A 142 23.05 -1.41 3.30
N GLY A 143 24.22 -0.79 3.05
CA GLY A 143 25.53 -1.44 3.11
C GLY A 143 26.00 -1.83 4.52
N GLU A 144 25.40 -1.29 5.58
CA GLU A 144 25.70 -1.67 6.97
C GLU A 144 25.12 -3.06 7.35
N PHE A 145 24.41 -3.69 6.41
CA PHE A 145 23.65 -4.92 6.63
C PHE A 145 23.95 -6.00 5.57
N ILE A 146 25.05 -5.87 4.83
CA ILE A 146 25.63 -6.96 4.02
C ILE A 146 26.76 -7.60 4.83
#